data_AF-X1TRK6-F1
#
_entry.id   AF-X1TRK6-F1
#
_cell.length_a   1.000
_cell.length_b   1.000
_cell.length_c   1.000
_cell.angle_alpha   90.00
_cell.angle_beta   90.00
_cell.angle_gamma   90.00
#
_symmetry.space_group_name_H-M   'P 1'
#
loop_
_entity.id
_entity.type
_entity.pdbx_description
1 polymer ?
#
loop_
_entity_poly.entity_id
_entity_poly.type
_entity_poly.pdbx_seq_one_letter_code
_entity_poly.pdbx_strand_id
1 'polypeptide(L)'
;QPKEVTGRRKKHPSCLEVISRGVDEQQRDPAALALARHYLVQAYEPGEVLWLLQEWDKKNKPPLSDIFSLEAKTRSAEEYHGYFCSLIKNKPTVSTFCVGDLKCDWLKKLEEISKPSAKEKPERSDEFNALAIEKLLESCSFMRHCQDEAAALAEPHWWSMCDIFSFFGEPGRQKAHELSSPHPKYTEEGTNKKLEYVKEAKDKAIGPHTCTHIEKNLGFPCPGDCLAKK
;
A
#
# COMPACT_ATOMS: atom_id res chain seq x y z
N GLN A 1 -15.53 -7.96 14.47
CA GLN A 1 -15.54 -8.50 15.85
C GLN A 1 -14.24 -9.28 16.06
N PRO A 2 -13.62 -9.20 17.25
CA PRO A 2 -12.42 -9.98 17.56
C PRO A 2 -12.68 -11.49 17.41
N LYS A 3 -11.72 -12.21 16.85
CA LYS A 3 -11.77 -13.67 16.69
C LYS A 3 -10.56 -14.28 17.38
N GLU A 4 -10.80 -15.17 18.33
CA GLU A 4 -9.74 -15.81 19.10
C GLU A 4 -8.81 -16.64 18.20
N VAL A 5 -7.49 -16.52 18.46
CA VAL A 5 -6.47 -17.31 17.78
C VAL A 5 -5.97 -18.42 18.71
N THR A 6 -6.44 -19.64 18.50
CA THR A 6 -5.95 -20.82 19.23
C THR A 6 -4.77 -21.47 18.50
N GLY A 7 -3.64 -21.67 19.19
CA GLY A 7 -2.49 -22.40 18.66
C GLY A 7 -1.50 -21.57 17.83
N ARG A 8 -1.66 -21.56 16.49
CA ARG A 8 -0.69 -21.12 15.47
C ARG A 8 -0.13 -19.71 15.72
N ARG A 9 0.98 -19.58 16.45
CA ARG A 9 1.78 -18.34 16.53
C ARG A 9 2.96 -18.45 15.59
N LYS A 10 2.92 -17.67 14.51
CA LYS A 10 4.01 -17.57 13.55
C LYS A 10 5.16 -16.74 14.15
N LYS A 11 6.40 -17.04 13.74
CA LYS A 11 7.61 -16.40 14.30
C LYS A 11 7.66 -14.90 14.00
N HIS A 12 8.10 -14.11 14.97
CA HIS A 12 8.34 -12.68 14.74
C HIS A 12 9.80 -12.40 14.34
N PRO A 13 10.05 -11.30 13.60
CA PRO A 13 11.37 -10.69 13.52
C PRO A 13 11.82 -10.22 14.90
N SER A 14 13.13 -10.12 15.12
CA SER A 14 13.73 -9.77 16.42
C SER A 14 13.15 -8.49 17.05
N CYS A 15 12.92 -7.45 16.26
CA CYS A 15 12.30 -6.21 16.73
C CYS A 15 10.87 -6.44 17.26
N LEU A 16 10.07 -7.24 16.57
CA LEU A 16 8.70 -7.55 16.96
C LEU A 16 8.63 -8.61 18.07
N GLU A 17 9.62 -9.49 18.20
CA GLU A 17 9.73 -10.37 19.37
C GLU A 17 9.84 -9.54 20.65
N VAL A 18 10.62 -8.46 20.64
CA VAL A 18 10.72 -7.54 21.79
C VAL A 18 9.41 -6.79 22.00
N ILE A 19 8.88 -6.17 20.94
CA ILE A 19 7.62 -5.40 21.02
C ILE A 19 6.45 -6.27 21.51
N SER A 20 6.34 -7.53 21.07
CA SER A 20 5.24 -8.44 21.40
C SER A 20 5.16 -8.82 22.90
N ARG A 21 6.21 -8.53 23.67
CA ARG A 21 6.27 -8.73 25.12
C ARG A 21 5.65 -7.57 25.91
N GLY A 22 5.35 -6.47 25.24
CA GLY A 22 4.84 -5.24 25.83
C GLY A 22 5.84 -4.10 25.65
N VAL A 23 5.33 -2.88 25.59
CA VAL A 23 6.11 -1.64 25.43
C VAL A 23 5.62 -0.55 26.38
N ASP A 24 6.42 0.51 26.53
CA ASP A 24 6.06 1.67 27.34
C ASP A 24 5.04 2.56 26.62
N GLU A 25 4.32 3.38 27.39
CA GLU A 25 3.25 4.28 26.95
C GLU A 25 3.49 4.94 25.58
N GLN A 26 4.66 5.57 25.42
CA GLN A 26 5.04 6.40 24.28
C GLN A 26 5.34 5.59 23.01
N GLN A 27 5.51 4.28 23.16
CA GLN A 27 5.88 3.34 22.10
C GLN A 27 4.68 2.58 21.56
N ARG A 28 3.55 2.58 22.29
CA ARG A 28 2.41 1.70 22.02
C ARG A 28 1.77 1.94 20.66
N ASP A 29 1.54 3.20 20.29
CA ASP A 29 0.87 3.54 19.03
C ASP A 29 1.61 3.01 17.78
N PRO A 30 2.92 3.31 17.60
CA PRO A 30 3.67 2.75 16.49
C PRO A 30 3.89 1.23 16.62
N ALA A 31 4.01 0.70 17.84
CA ALA A 31 4.15 -0.74 18.07
C ALA A 31 2.88 -1.53 17.68
N ALA A 32 1.71 -1.04 18.05
CA ALA A 32 0.42 -1.65 17.71
C ALA A 32 0.23 -1.73 16.20
N LEU A 33 0.53 -0.64 15.48
CA LEU A 33 0.43 -0.60 14.02
C LEU A 33 1.44 -1.55 13.35
N ALA A 34 2.66 -1.63 13.88
CA ALA A 34 3.69 -2.54 13.36
C ALA A 34 3.32 -4.01 13.55
N LEU A 35 2.80 -4.38 14.73
CA LEU A 35 2.27 -5.71 15.01
C LEU A 35 1.08 -6.04 14.11
N ALA A 36 0.12 -5.12 13.96
CA ALA A 36 -1.06 -5.30 13.11
C ALA A 36 -0.66 -5.66 11.68
N ARG A 37 0.21 -4.86 11.06
CA ARG A 37 0.73 -5.12 9.70
C ARG A 37 1.48 -6.44 9.61
N HIS A 38 2.28 -6.77 10.62
CA HIS A 38 3.01 -8.03 10.64
C HIS A 38 2.07 -9.24 10.66
N TYR A 39 1.01 -9.20 11.46
CA TYR A 39 0.01 -10.26 11.47
C TYR A 39 -0.75 -10.36 10.14
N LEU A 40 -1.14 -9.23 9.52
CA LEU A 40 -1.77 -9.27 8.19
C LEU A 40 -0.86 -9.86 7.11
N VAL A 41 0.44 -9.52 7.09
CA VAL A 41 1.44 -10.13 6.19
C VAL A 41 1.57 -11.65 6.44
N GLN A 42 1.33 -12.07 7.67
CA GLN A 42 1.26 -13.47 8.04
C GLN A 42 -0.14 -14.09 7.80
N ALA A 43 -1.01 -13.46 7.03
CA ALA A 43 -2.33 -13.99 6.66
C ALA A 43 -3.21 -14.35 7.88
N TYR A 44 -3.15 -13.54 8.93
CA TYR A 44 -4.19 -13.52 9.96
C TYR A 44 -5.36 -12.65 9.46
N GLU A 45 -6.59 -13.05 9.77
CA GLU A 45 -7.79 -12.27 9.42
C GLU A 45 -7.90 -11.01 10.31
N PRO A 46 -8.53 -9.91 9.86
CA PRO A 46 -8.64 -8.68 10.63
C PRO A 46 -9.22 -8.87 12.06
N GLY A 47 -10.20 -9.76 12.22
CA GLY A 47 -10.73 -10.12 13.53
C GLY A 47 -9.71 -10.82 14.44
N GLU A 48 -8.82 -11.64 13.87
CA GLU A 48 -7.74 -12.33 14.57
C GLU A 48 -6.62 -11.35 14.95
N VAL A 49 -6.30 -10.41 14.05
CA VAL A 49 -5.36 -9.32 14.33
C VAL A 49 -5.85 -8.46 15.48
N LEU A 50 -7.12 -8.05 15.47
CA LEU A 50 -7.72 -7.27 16.55
C LEU A 50 -7.62 -8.00 17.89
N TRP A 51 -7.95 -9.30 17.91
CA TRP A 51 -7.82 -10.11 19.12
C TRP A 51 -6.36 -10.20 19.61
N LEU A 52 -5.40 -10.43 18.70
CA LEU A 52 -3.97 -10.48 19.04
C LEU A 52 -3.46 -9.15 19.61
N LEU A 53 -3.94 -8.01 19.09
CA LEU A 53 -3.60 -6.70 19.63
C LEU A 53 -4.19 -6.48 21.02
N GLN A 54 -5.42 -6.93 21.28
CA GLN A 54 -6.02 -6.88 22.62
C GLN A 54 -5.21 -7.72 23.63
N GLU A 55 -4.79 -8.92 23.24
CA GLU A 55 -3.94 -9.77 24.09
C GLU A 55 -2.54 -9.18 24.32
N TRP A 56 -1.97 -8.52 23.31
CA TRP A 56 -0.72 -7.79 23.45
C TRP A 56 -0.87 -6.59 24.37
N ASP A 57 -1.96 -5.85 24.27
CA ASP A 57 -2.15 -4.62 25.02
C ASP A 57 -2.25 -4.83 26.54
N LYS A 58 -2.77 -5.99 26.96
CA LYS A 58 -2.75 -6.43 28.37
C LYS A 58 -1.35 -6.49 28.99
N LYS A 59 -0.29 -6.54 28.16
CA LYS A 59 1.11 -6.60 28.60
C LYS A 59 1.78 -5.23 28.66
N ASN A 60 1.16 -4.20 28.06
CA ASN A 60 1.70 -2.84 28.04
C ASN A 60 1.52 -2.16 29.41
N LYS A 61 2.40 -1.19 29.70
CA LYS A 61 2.34 -0.40 30.95
C LYS A 61 2.34 1.10 30.61
N PRO A 62 1.19 1.80 30.71
CA PRO A 62 -0.18 1.28 30.93
C PRO A 62 -0.75 0.60 29.67
N PRO A 63 -1.86 -0.15 29.75
CA PRO A 63 -2.58 -0.62 28.56
C PRO A 63 -3.20 0.53 27.77
N LEU A 64 -3.27 0.43 26.43
CA LEU A 64 -4.18 1.22 25.59
C LEU A 64 -5.60 0.76 25.93
N SER A 65 -6.17 1.27 27.02
CA SER A 65 -7.50 0.91 27.51
C SER A 65 -8.66 1.39 26.60
N ASP A 66 -8.40 1.60 25.30
CA ASP A 66 -9.38 1.97 24.29
C ASP A 66 -9.38 0.97 23.13
N ILE A 67 -10.40 0.10 23.14
CA ILE A 67 -10.65 -0.89 22.09
C ILE A 67 -10.86 -0.24 20.71
N PHE A 68 -11.42 0.97 20.65
CA PHE A 68 -11.65 1.68 19.40
C PHE A 68 -10.34 2.12 18.74
N SER A 69 -9.33 2.46 19.57
CA SER A 69 -7.99 2.74 19.08
C SER A 69 -7.35 1.51 18.41
N LEU A 70 -7.52 0.30 18.96
CA LEU A 70 -6.96 -0.92 18.35
C LEU A 70 -7.71 -1.32 17.07
N GLU A 71 -9.04 -1.19 17.02
CA GLU A 71 -9.83 -1.42 15.80
C GLU A 71 -9.41 -0.47 14.66
N ALA A 72 -9.20 0.82 14.99
CA ALA A 72 -8.71 1.80 14.02
C ALA A 72 -7.31 1.43 13.49
N LYS A 73 -6.43 0.87 14.33
CA LYS A 73 -5.10 0.41 13.88
C LYS A 73 -5.18 -0.80 12.97
N THR A 74 -6.04 -1.78 13.26
CA THR A 74 -6.27 -2.92 12.37
C THR A 74 -6.73 -2.43 10.99
N ARG A 75 -7.73 -1.54 10.95
CA ARG A 75 -8.24 -0.97 9.68
C ARG A 75 -7.17 -0.18 8.93
N SER A 76 -6.41 0.66 9.63
CA SER A 76 -5.31 1.42 9.02
C SER A 76 -4.18 0.51 8.51
N ALA A 77 -3.98 -0.66 9.15
CA ALA A 77 -3.03 -1.65 8.67
C ALA A 77 -3.55 -2.39 7.41
N GLU A 78 -4.86 -2.58 7.28
CA GLU A 78 -5.50 -3.15 6.08
C GLU A 78 -5.37 -2.20 4.87
N GLU A 79 -5.48 -0.89 5.07
CA GLU A 79 -5.36 0.11 3.99
C GLU A 79 -3.93 0.25 3.44
N TYR A 80 -2.91 -0.21 4.16
CA TYR A 80 -1.51 -0.01 3.80
C TYR A 80 -0.70 -1.31 3.85
N HIS A 81 -0.54 -1.94 2.69
CA HIS A 81 0.12 -3.24 2.51
C HIS A 81 1.66 -3.21 2.52
N GLY A 82 2.30 -2.07 2.88
CA GLY A 82 3.75 -1.96 2.96
C GLY A 82 4.36 -2.68 4.17
N TYR A 83 5.62 -3.14 4.03
CA TYR A 83 6.38 -3.78 5.11
C TYR A 83 6.41 -2.91 6.38
N PHE A 84 6.13 -3.51 7.55
CA PHE A 84 6.12 -2.78 8.83
C PHE A 84 7.48 -2.17 9.22
N CYS A 85 8.57 -2.55 8.53
CA CYS A 85 9.94 -2.19 8.86
C CYS A 85 10.14 -0.67 8.97
N SER A 86 9.51 0.12 8.09
CA SER A 86 9.54 1.58 8.12
C SER A 86 8.83 2.18 9.35
N LEU A 87 7.81 1.50 9.90
CA LEU A 87 7.13 1.90 11.12
C LEU A 87 7.99 1.74 12.37
N ILE A 88 9.06 0.94 12.29
CA ILE A 88 10.02 0.78 13.38
C ILE A 88 11.24 1.67 13.12
N LYS A 89 11.92 1.48 11.98
CA LYS A 89 13.16 2.19 11.64
C LYS A 89 13.03 3.72 11.69
N ASN A 90 11.93 4.25 11.18
CA ASN A 90 11.76 5.70 10.98
C ASN A 90 11.01 6.37 12.13
N LYS A 91 10.66 5.64 13.19
CA LYS A 91 9.91 6.17 14.34
C LYS A 91 10.82 6.26 15.56
N PRO A 92 11.22 7.46 16.03
CA PRO A 92 12.19 7.62 17.12
C PRO A 92 11.84 6.87 18.40
N THR A 93 10.55 6.70 18.71
CA THR A 93 10.09 6.02 19.92
C THR A 93 10.31 4.51 19.91
N VAL A 94 10.42 3.88 18.73
CA VAL A 94 10.54 2.42 18.57
C VAL A 94 11.74 1.99 17.71
N SER A 95 12.48 2.93 17.14
CA SER A 95 13.63 2.64 16.27
C SER A 95 14.74 1.86 16.98
N THR A 96 14.87 2.02 18.30
CA THR A 96 15.81 1.29 19.15
C THR A 96 15.57 -0.23 19.15
N PHE A 97 14.36 -0.70 18.82
CA PHE A 97 14.07 -2.13 18.67
C PHE A 97 14.60 -2.71 17.34
N CYS A 98 14.90 -1.86 16.35
CA CYS A 98 15.44 -2.32 15.08
C CYS A 98 16.92 -2.71 15.23
N VAL A 99 17.27 -3.92 14.82
CA VAL A 99 18.67 -4.39 14.84
C VAL A 99 19.49 -3.90 13.62
N GLY A 100 18.87 -3.18 12.70
CA GLY A 100 19.46 -2.73 11.44
C GLY A 100 19.43 -3.81 10.34
N ASP A 101 19.51 -3.36 9.09
CA ASP A 101 19.24 -4.14 7.88
C ASP A 101 20.20 -5.33 7.76
N LEU A 102 21.49 -5.07 7.98
CA LEU A 102 22.56 -6.08 7.91
C LEU A 102 22.43 -7.19 8.97
N LYS A 103 21.79 -6.90 10.11
CA LYS A 103 21.64 -7.86 11.22
C LYS A 103 20.23 -8.46 11.30
N CYS A 104 19.30 -8.02 10.45
CA CYS A 104 17.92 -8.48 10.48
C CYS A 104 17.75 -9.73 9.60
N ASP A 105 17.82 -10.91 10.21
CA ASP A 105 17.65 -12.18 9.48
C ASP A 105 16.27 -12.33 8.82
N TRP A 106 15.26 -11.66 9.37
CA TRP A 106 13.93 -11.63 8.78
C TRP A 106 13.89 -10.79 7.50
N LEU A 107 14.62 -9.67 7.46
CA LEU A 107 14.76 -8.86 6.25
C LEU A 107 15.57 -9.62 5.19
N LYS A 108 16.68 -10.25 5.57
CA LYS A 108 17.45 -11.11 4.65
C LYS A 108 16.59 -12.23 4.07
N LYS A 109 15.77 -12.87 4.90
CA LYS A 109 14.86 -13.92 4.45
C LYS A 109 13.76 -13.38 3.53
N LEU A 110 13.21 -12.19 3.82
CA LEU A 110 12.28 -11.53 2.91
C LEU A 110 12.95 -11.15 1.59
N GLU A 111 14.18 -10.65 1.62
CA GLU A 111 14.98 -10.36 0.44
C GLU A 111 15.26 -11.64 -0.34
N GLU A 112 15.53 -12.78 0.31
CA GLU A 112 15.70 -14.09 -0.32
C GLU A 112 14.41 -14.68 -0.89
N ILE A 113 13.26 -14.42 -0.26
CA ILE A 113 11.93 -14.77 -0.78
C ILE A 113 11.53 -13.83 -1.93
N SER A 114 11.95 -12.56 -1.86
CA SER A 114 11.70 -11.54 -2.89
C SER A 114 12.72 -11.58 -4.03
N LYS A 115 13.89 -12.19 -3.81
CA LYS A 115 14.84 -12.52 -4.86
C LYS A 115 14.01 -13.29 -5.87
N PRO A 116 13.93 -12.82 -7.12
CA PRO A 116 13.27 -13.62 -8.12
C PRO A 116 14.03 -14.95 -8.13
N SER A 117 13.33 -16.05 -7.81
CA SER A 117 13.54 -17.24 -8.65
C SER A 117 13.54 -16.71 -10.07
N ALA A 118 14.47 -17.12 -10.92
CA ALA A 118 14.54 -16.71 -12.33
C ALA A 118 13.33 -17.25 -13.14
N LYS A 119 12.16 -16.86 -12.67
CA LYS A 119 10.82 -16.84 -13.20
C LYS A 119 10.32 -15.51 -12.67
N GLU A 120 10.62 -14.44 -13.42
CA GLU A 120 9.84 -13.22 -13.37
C GLU A 120 8.37 -13.62 -13.16
N LYS A 121 7.64 -12.96 -12.24
CA LYS A 121 6.18 -12.97 -12.40
C LYS A 121 5.98 -12.57 -13.86
N PRO A 122 5.34 -13.38 -14.73
CA PRO A 122 5.25 -13.02 -16.12
C PRO A 122 4.62 -11.63 -16.14
N GLU A 123 5.37 -10.63 -16.60
CA GLU A 123 4.75 -9.38 -17.01
C GLU A 123 3.62 -9.83 -17.93
N ARG A 124 2.40 -9.41 -17.59
CA ARG A 124 1.29 -9.67 -18.51
C ARG A 124 1.73 -9.11 -19.84
N SER A 125 1.57 -9.88 -20.91
CA SER A 125 2.07 -9.48 -22.22
C SER A 125 1.58 -8.07 -22.57
N ASP A 126 2.34 -7.33 -23.36
CA ASP A 126 1.93 -6.01 -23.82
C ASP A 126 0.55 -6.06 -24.51
N GLU A 127 0.25 -7.15 -25.20
CA GLU A 127 -1.08 -7.42 -25.77
C GLU A 127 -2.18 -7.49 -24.70
N PHE A 128 -1.94 -8.20 -23.59
CA PHE A 128 -2.89 -8.22 -22.47
C PHE A 128 -3.06 -6.82 -21.87
N ASN A 129 -1.95 -6.11 -21.66
CA ASN A 129 -2.00 -4.77 -21.04
C ASN A 129 -2.71 -3.76 -21.94
N ALA A 130 -2.51 -3.83 -23.26
CA ALA A 130 -3.25 -3.02 -24.22
C ALA A 130 -4.76 -3.28 -24.13
N LEU A 131 -5.19 -4.55 -24.14
CA LEU A 131 -6.61 -4.91 -23.96
C LEU A 131 -7.17 -4.44 -22.61
N ALA A 132 -6.36 -4.54 -21.54
CA ALA A 132 -6.77 -4.09 -20.21
C ALA A 132 -6.92 -2.56 -20.15
N ILE A 133 -6.06 -1.81 -20.85
CA ILE A 133 -6.16 -0.35 -21.00
C ILE A 133 -7.44 0.03 -21.74
N GLU A 134 -7.77 -0.65 -22.83
CA GLU A 134 -9.02 -0.41 -23.57
C GLU A 134 -10.24 -0.63 -22.66
N LYS A 135 -10.28 -1.77 -21.95
CA LYS A 135 -11.35 -2.06 -20.99
C LYS A 135 -11.41 -1.04 -19.85
N LEU A 136 -10.27 -0.54 -19.41
CA LEU A 136 -10.20 0.49 -18.38
C LEU A 136 -10.83 1.80 -18.88
N LEU A 137 -10.50 2.25 -20.09
CA LEU A 137 -11.08 3.46 -20.70
C LEU A 137 -12.58 3.30 -20.99
N GLU A 138 -13.03 2.08 -21.33
CA GLU A 138 -14.44 1.76 -21.54
C GLU A 138 -15.26 1.74 -20.25
N SER A 139 -14.68 1.34 -19.11
CA SER A 139 -15.44 1.07 -17.88
C SER A 139 -15.22 2.07 -16.75
N CYS A 140 -14.10 2.79 -16.74
CA CYS A 140 -13.76 3.73 -15.67
C CYS A 140 -14.15 5.16 -16.04
N SER A 141 -15.15 5.72 -15.34
CA SER A 141 -15.60 7.10 -15.53
C SER A 141 -14.49 8.13 -15.31
N PHE A 142 -13.56 7.89 -14.37
CA PHE A 142 -12.43 8.79 -14.14
C PHE A 142 -11.47 8.80 -15.33
N MET A 143 -11.11 7.62 -15.86
CA MET A 143 -10.18 7.54 -16.98
C MET A 143 -10.81 8.12 -18.26
N ARG A 144 -12.11 7.93 -18.46
CA ARG A 144 -12.86 8.58 -19.53
C ARG A 144 -12.88 10.11 -19.37
N HIS A 145 -13.14 10.63 -18.17
CA HIS A 145 -13.05 12.06 -17.91
C HIS A 145 -11.66 12.61 -18.23
N CYS A 146 -10.59 11.92 -17.84
CA CYS A 146 -9.22 12.32 -18.17
C CYS A 146 -8.95 12.32 -19.68
N GLN A 147 -9.54 11.41 -20.44
CA GLN A 147 -9.45 11.37 -21.89
C GLN A 147 -10.24 12.51 -22.55
N ASP A 148 -11.51 12.66 -22.17
CA ASP A 148 -12.45 13.60 -22.79
C ASP A 148 -12.05 15.07 -22.51
N GLU A 149 -11.59 15.34 -21.28
CA GLU A 149 -11.22 16.69 -20.83
C GLU A 149 -9.72 16.96 -20.88
N ALA A 150 -8.93 16.16 -21.61
CA ALA A 150 -7.47 16.21 -21.60
C ALA A 150 -6.88 17.63 -21.81
N ALA A 151 -7.51 18.45 -22.66
CA ALA A 151 -7.07 19.81 -22.96
C ALA A 151 -7.30 20.83 -21.82
N ALA A 152 -8.18 20.52 -20.86
CA ALA A 152 -8.51 21.37 -19.72
C ALA A 152 -8.32 20.64 -18.37
N LEU A 153 -7.73 19.44 -18.39
CA LEU A 153 -7.63 18.55 -17.26
C LEU A 153 -6.83 19.20 -16.12
N ALA A 154 -7.34 19.13 -14.89
CA ALA A 154 -6.61 19.64 -13.74
C ALA A 154 -5.34 18.81 -13.47
N GLU A 155 -4.25 19.48 -13.09
CA GLU A 155 -2.95 18.84 -12.81
C GLU A 155 -3.04 17.60 -11.87
N PRO A 156 -3.83 17.60 -10.78
CA PRO A 156 -3.95 16.43 -9.91
C PRO A 156 -4.66 15.23 -10.57
N HIS A 157 -5.59 15.49 -11.50
CA HIS A 157 -6.28 14.46 -12.27
C HIS A 157 -5.34 13.88 -13.32
N TRP A 158 -4.61 14.75 -14.03
CA TRP A 158 -3.59 14.34 -14.99
C TRP A 158 -2.51 13.47 -14.34
N TRP A 159 -2.02 13.87 -13.16
CA TRP A 159 -1.05 13.08 -12.41
C TRP A 159 -1.59 11.69 -12.05
N SER A 160 -2.83 11.61 -11.57
CA SER A 160 -3.45 10.34 -11.20
C SER A 160 -3.72 9.42 -12.40
N MET A 161 -4.04 10.00 -13.57
CA MET A 161 -4.13 9.24 -14.83
C MET A 161 -2.78 8.59 -15.18
N CYS A 162 -1.67 9.35 -15.12
CA CYS A 162 -0.34 8.81 -15.37
C CYS A 162 0.06 7.75 -14.34
N ASP A 163 -0.26 7.95 -13.06
CA ASP A 163 -0.03 6.97 -12.00
C ASP A 163 -0.72 5.64 -12.33
N ILE A 164 -2.00 5.66 -12.70
CA ILE A 164 -2.73 4.43 -13.07
C ILE A 164 -2.09 3.74 -14.29
N PHE A 165 -1.77 4.48 -15.35
CA PHE A 165 -1.21 3.87 -16.57
C PHE A 165 0.17 3.24 -16.38
N SER A 166 0.97 3.73 -15.46
CA SER A 166 2.31 3.18 -15.18
C SER A 166 2.31 1.71 -14.69
N PHE A 167 1.14 1.17 -14.32
CA PHE A 167 0.96 -0.23 -13.94
C PHE A 167 0.73 -1.16 -15.15
N PHE A 168 0.63 -0.62 -16.37
CA PHE A 168 0.37 -1.37 -17.60
C PHE A 168 1.60 -1.47 -18.53
N GLY A 169 2.81 -1.37 -17.96
CA GLY A 169 4.05 -1.53 -18.72
C GLY A 169 4.21 -0.48 -19.83
N GLU A 170 4.80 -0.90 -20.95
CA GLU A 170 5.04 -0.03 -22.11
C GLU A 170 3.74 0.44 -22.79
N PRO A 171 2.69 -0.40 -22.98
CA PRO A 171 1.38 0.07 -23.46
C PRO A 171 0.80 1.18 -22.59
N GLY A 172 0.97 1.07 -21.26
CA GLY A 172 0.56 2.10 -20.31
C GLY A 172 1.30 3.42 -20.52
N ARG A 173 2.63 3.37 -20.67
CA ARG A 173 3.45 4.55 -20.98
C ARG A 173 2.97 5.22 -22.26
N GLN A 174 2.82 4.47 -23.33
CA GLN A 174 2.35 5.00 -24.62
C GLN A 174 0.99 5.67 -24.50
N LYS A 175 0.03 5.01 -23.82
CA LYS A 175 -1.31 5.57 -23.62
C LYS A 175 -1.28 6.83 -22.74
N ALA A 176 -0.43 6.88 -21.72
CA ALA A 176 -0.28 8.08 -20.91
C ALA A 176 0.22 9.26 -21.74
N HIS A 177 1.22 9.07 -22.60
CA HIS A 177 1.69 10.12 -23.51
C HIS A 177 0.59 10.55 -24.50
N GLU A 178 -0.12 9.59 -25.10
CA GLU A 178 -1.23 9.85 -26.02
C GLU A 178 -2.29 10.75 -25.38
N LEU A 179 -2.82 10.36 -24.20
CA LEU A 179 -3.86 11.13 -23.50
C LEU A 179 -3.32 12.44 -22.89
N SER A 180 -2.03 12.53 -22.62
CA SER A 180 -1.43 13.77 -22.12
C SER A 180 -1.20 14.79 -23.23
N SER A 181 -1.03 14.36 -24.48
CA SER A 181 -0.66 15.24 -25.60
C SER A 181 -1.54 16.48 -25.82
N PRO A 182 -2.87 16.47 -25.56
CA PRO A 182 -3.70 17.66 -25.69
C PRO A 182 -3.55 18.66 -24.54
N HIS A 183 -2.96 18.25 -23.40
CA HIS A 183 -2.86 19.08 -22.21
C HIS A 183 -1.87 20.25 -22.44
N PRO A 184 -2.21 21.51 -22.08
CA PRO A 184 -1.37 22.69 -22.38
C PRO A 184 0.03 22.67 -21.77
N LYS A 185 0.24 21.89 -20.70
CA LYS A 185 1.54 21.74 -20.02
C LYS A 185 2.26 20.45 -20.39
N TYR A 186 1.78 19.71 -21.39
CA TYR A 186 2.41 18.47 -21.81
C TYR A 186 3.84 18.71 -22.29
N THR A 187 4.77 17.97 -21.72
CA THR A 187 6.08 17.70 -22.30
C THR A 187 6.36 16.21 -22.14
N GLU A 188 7.18 15.67 -23.03
CA GLU A 188 7.60 14.27 -22.94
C GLU A 188 8.32 14.03 -21.61
N GLU A 189 9.25 14.91 -21.22
CA GLU A 189 9.98 14.82 -19.96
C GLU A 189 9.07 14.97 -18.74
N GLY A 190 8.10 15.88 -18.79
CA GLY A 190 7.15 16.10 -17.69
C GLY A 190 6.27 14.88 -17.45
N THR A 191 5.83 14.23 -18.52
CA THR A 191 5.02 13.01 -18.48
C THR A 191 5.85 11.81 -18.03
N ASN A 192 7.07 11.68 -18.55
CA ASN A 192 8.01 10.64 -18.12
C ASN A 192 8.31 10.74 -16.62
N LYS A 193 8.54 11.94 -16.07
CA LYS A 193 8.72 12.13 -14.62
C LYS A 193 7.51 11.66 -13.80
N LYS A 194 6.28 11.88 -14.29
CA LYS A 194 5.06 11.38 -13.62
C LYS A 194 4.98 9.85 -13.66
N LEU A 195 5.34 9.24 -14.79
CA LEU A 195 5.34 7.77 -14.96
C LEU A 195 6.46 7.09 -14.18
N GLU A 196 7.61 7.73 -14.02
CA GLU A 196 8.77 7.22 -13.28
C GLU A 196 8.55 7.20 -11.77
N TYR A 197 7.70 8.08 -11.22
CA TYR A 197 7.30 8.05 -9.81
C TYR A 197 6.84 6.65 -9.37
N VAL A 198 6.25 5.88 -10.28
CA VAL A 198 5.76 4.53 -9.98
C VAL A 198 6.87 3.49 -9.85
N LYS A 199 8.04 3.67 -10.48
CA LYS A 199 9.19 2.78 -10.20
C LYS A 199 9.57 2.88 -8.71
N GLU A 200 9.64 4.10 -8.19
CA GLU A 200 9.93 4.34 -6.76
C GLU A 200 8.79 3.94 -5.82
N ALA A 201 7.53 3.98 -6.29
CA ALA A 201 6.35 3.60 -5.53
C ALA A 201 6.13 2.07 -5.48
N LYS A 202 6.41 1.35 -6.58
CA LYS A 202 6.39 -0.12 -6.67
C LYS A 202 7.40 -0.75 -5.71
N ASP A 203 8.60 -0.18 -5.60
CA ASP A 203 9.62 -0.62 -4.63
C ASP A 203 9.17 -0.42 -3.17
N LYS A 204 8.21 0.49 -2.94
CA LYS A 204 7.57 0.76 -1.64
C LYS A 204 6.25 0.01 -1.44
N ALA A 205 5.88 -0.90 -2.35
CA ALA A 205 4.61 -1.63 -2.36
C ALA A 205 3.36 -0.71 -2.36
N ILE A 206 3.45 0.45 -2.99
CA ILE A 206 2.33 1.37 -3.18
C ILE A 206 1.65 1.03 -4.51
N GLY A 207 0.35 0.70 -4.45
CA GLY A 207 -0.48 0.43 -5.63
C GLY A 207 -0.95 1.69 -6.33
N PRO A 208 -1.65 1.58 -7.48
CA PRO A 208 -2.16 2.73 -8.21
C PRO A 208 -3.19 3.50 -7.38
N HIS A 209 -3.39 4.77 -7.70
CA HIS A 209 -4.47 5.58 -7.13
C HIS A 209 -5.82 4.88 -7.30
N THR A 210 -6.51 4.71 -6.17
CA THR A 210 -7.81 4.01 -6.10
C THR A 210 -8.97 4.98 -6.26
N CYS A 211 -10.16 4.47 -6.56
CA CYS A 211 -11.39 5.27 -6.58
C CYS A 211 -11.59 6.05 -5.26
N THR A 212 -11.29 5.42 -4.11
CA THR A 212 -11.36 6.08 -2.81
C THR A 212 -10.41 7.28 -2.70
N HIS A 213 -9.18 7.16 -3.21
CA HIS A 213 -8.24 8.28 -3.26
C HIS A 213 -8.75 9.39 -4.17
N ILE A 214 -9.19 9.02 -5.38
CA ILE A 214 -9.69 9.94 -6.40
C ILE A 214 -10.88 10.76 -5.87
N GLU A 215 -11.84 10.11 -5.22
CA GLU A 215 -13.01 10.78 -4.65
C GLU A 215 -12.63 11.73 -3.50
N LYS A 216 -11.88 11.22 -2.52
CA LYS A 216 -11.58 11.98 -1.29
C LYS A 216 -10.61 13.12 -1.53
N ASN A 217 -9.62 12.94 -2.40
CA ASN A 217 -8.49 13.85 -2.53
C ASN A 217 -8.53 14.69 -3.81
N LEU A 218 -9.17 14.19 -4.88
CA LEU A 218 -9.28 14.91 -6.15
C LEU A 218 -10.70 15.46 -6.38
N GLY A 219 -11.69 14.98 -5.64
CA GLY A 219 -13.08 15.45 -5.73
C GLY A 219 -13.84 14.92 -6.95
N PHE A 220 -13.31 13.92 -7.66
CA PHE A 220 -14.01 13.33 -8.79
C PHE A 220 -15.07 12.33 -8.32
N PRO A 221 -16.34 12.45 -8.73
CA PRO A 221 -17.44 11.61 -8.23
C PRO A 221 -17.47 10.25 -8.94
N CYS A 222 -16.67 9.27 -8.47
CA CYS A 222 -16.72 7.91 -9.03
C CYS A 222 -18.11 7.27 -8.83
N PRO A 223 -18.66 6.53 -9.80
CA PRO A 223 -19.96 5.85 -9.66
C PRO A 223 -20.00 4.89 -8.47
N GLY A 224 -21.18 4.75 -7.85
CA GLY A 224 -21.38 3.86 -6.70
C GLY A 224 -21.33 2.36 -7.07
N ASP A 225 -21.64 2.03 -8.30
CA ASP A 225 -21.61 0.68 -8.87
C ASP A 225 -20.26 0.30 -9.51
N CYS A 226 -19.26 1.18 -9.40
CA CYS A 226 -17.92 0.96 -9.94
C CYS A 226 -17.30 -0.34 -9.40
N LEU A 227 -16.93 -1.25 -10.31
CA LEU A 227 -16.35 -2.55 -9.94
C LEU A 227 -15.03 -2.42 -9.19
N ALA A 228 -14.27 -1.33 -9.39
CA ALA A 228 -13.03 -1.07 -8.66
C ALA A 228 -13.23 -0.63 -7.20
N LYS A 229 -14.47 -0.40 -6.76
CA LYS A 229 -14.83 -0.12 -5.36
C LYS A 229 -15.25 -1.37 -4.56
N LYS A 230 -15.47 -2.51 -5.23
CA LYS A 230 -15.89 -3.78 -4.62
C LYS A 230 -14.68 -4.67 -4.36
#